data_AF-A0A1X1FEF0-F1
#
_entry.id   AF-A0A1X1FEF0-F1
#
_cell.length_a   1.000
_cell.length_b   1.000
_cell.length_c   1.000
_cell.angle_alpha   90.00
_cell.angle_beta   90.00
_cell.angle_gamma   90.00
#
_symmetry.space_group_name_H-M   'P 1'
#
loop_
_entity.id
_entity.type
_entity.pdbx_description
1 polymer ?
#
loop_
_entity_poly.entity_id
_entity_poly.type
_entity_poly.pdbx_seq_one_letter_code
_entity_poly.pdbx_strand_id
1 'polypeptide(L)' 'MAEQEFSFCPYCGAKLNPEDVVCPNCGKKLPKKDEDVKPNKTWAALSHLFGNPYKEGMSRYRAEKAAEKHKKKD' A
#
# COMPACT_ATOMS: atom_id res chain seq x y z
N MET A 1 9.57 23.44 -10.27
CA MET A 1 8.85 23.18 -9.01
C MET A 1 7.45 22.82 -9.42
N ALA A 2 6.99 21.59 -9.17
CA ALA A 2 5.70 21.14 -9.66
C ALA A 2 4.59 21.71 -8.78
N GLU A 3 4.01 22.82 -9.23
CA GLU A 3 2.73 23.36 -8.75
C GLU A 3 1.69 22.22 -8.74
N GLN A 4 1.24 21.79 -7.56
CA GLN A 4 0.14 20.82 -7.47
C GLN A 4 -1.18 21.60 -7.43
N GLU A 5 -1.86 21.68 -8.58
CA GLU A 5 -3.22 22.22 -8.67
C GLU A 5 -4.25 21.20 -8.20
N PHE A 6 -4.72 21.32 -6.95
CA PHE A 6 -6.03 20.77 -6.58
C PHE A 6 -7.06 21.87 -6.78
N SER A 7 -7.81 21.82 -7.87
CA SER A 7 -8.86 22.83 -8.12
C SER A 7 -10.02 22.71 -7.12
N PHE A 8 -10.26 21.52 -6.54
CA PHE A 8 -11.40 21.24 -5.68
C PHE A 8 -11.06 20.28 -4.53
N CYS A 9 -11.74 20.46 -3.39
CA CYS A 9 -11.61 19.63 -2.20
C CYS A 9 -12.23 18.25 -2.42
N PRO A 10 -11.50 17.15 -2.19
CA PRO A 10 -12.02 15.80 -2.40
C PRO A 10 -13.12 15.40 -1.40
N TYR A 11 -13.27 16.15 -0.30
CA TYR A 11 -14.23 15.84 0.76
C TYR A 11 -15.56 16.58 0.63
N CYS A 12 -15.55 17.82 0.11
CA CYS A 12 -16.74 18.66 0.05
C CYS A 12 -16.96 19.35 -1.31
N GLY A 13 -16.01 19.26 -2.25
CA GLY A 13 -16.10 19.89 -3.56
C GLY A 13 -15.81 21.39 -3.60
N ALA A 14 -15.47 22.02 -2.46
CA ALA A 14 -15.12 23.45 -2.44
C ALA A 14 -13.84 23.74 -3.23
N LYS A 15 -13.76 24.90 -3.88
CA LYS A 15 -12.56 25.34 -4.60
C LYS A 15 -11.40 25.54 -3.61
N LEU A 16 -10.20 25.07 -3.96
CA LEU A 16 -9.00 25.17 -3.13
C LEU A 16 -7.90 25.93 -3.88
N ASN A 17 -6.99 26.56 -3.12
CA ASN A 17 -5.75 27.08 -3.68
C ASN A 17 -4.65 26.02 -3.53
N PRO A 18 -3.60 26.06 -4.39
CA PRO A 18 -2.50 25.09 -4.36
C PRO A 18 -1.70 25.10 -3.05
N GLU A 19 -1.79 26.18 -2.27
CA GLU A 19 -1.07 26.38 -1.01
C GLU A 19 -1.88 25.94 0.23
N ASP A 20 -3.18 25.70 0.07
CA ASP A 20 -4.06 25.33 1.18
C ASP A 20 -3.66 23.94 1.72
N VAL A 21 -3.41 23.86 3.03
CA VAL A 21 -3.16 22.59 3.74
C VAL A 21 -4.44 22.07 4.40
N VAL A 22 -5.40 22.96 4.66
CA VAL A 22 -6.69 22.69 5.28
C VAL A 22 -7.77 23.35 4.45
N CYS A 23 -8.84 22.63 4.14
CA CYS A 23 -9.95 23.21 3.41
C CYS A 23 -10.68 24.26 4.26
N PRO A 24 -10.81 25.52 3.79
CA PRO A 24 -11.49 26.59 4.55
C PRO A 24 -12.99 26.37 4.69
N ASN A 25 -13.59 25.51 3.85
CA ASN A 25 -15.02 25.25 3.87
C ASN A 25 -15.41 24.12 4.83
N CYS A 26 -14.70 22.98 4.78
CA CYS A 26 -15.03 21.80 5.59
C CYS A 26 -14.09 21.55 6.77
N GLY A 27 -13.00 22.30 6.88
CA GLY A 27 -12.01 22.18 7.96
C GLY A 27 -11.14 20.91 7.90
N LYS A 28 -11.28 20.07 6.87
CA LYS A 28 -10.47 18.85 6.73
C LYS A 28 -9.09 19.19 6.15
N LYS A 29 -8.06 18.52 6.68
CA LYS A 29 -6.70 18.56 6.15
C LYS A 29 -6.64 17.87 4.78
N LEU A 30 -5.93 18.47 3.84
CA LEU A 30 -5.80 17.96 2.49
C LEU A 30 -4.68 16.91 2.44
N PRO A 31 -4.88 15.81 1.69
CA PRO A 31 -3.85 14.79 1.53
C PRO A 31 -2.69 15.36 0.72
N LYS A 32 -1.49 15.48 1.31
CA LYS A 32 -0.26 15.78 0.57
C LYS A 32 0.12 14.54 -0.25
N LYS A 33 0.54 14.72 -1.50
CA LYS A 33 0.98 13.63 -2.40
C LYS A 33 2.32 13.02 -2.01
N ASP A 34 2.98 13.57 -1.01
CA ASP A 34 4.26 13.11 -0.55
C ASP A 34 4.05 12.19 0.65
N GLU A 35 4.65 11.01 0.54
CA GLU A 35 4.89 10.01 1.57
C GLU A 35 3.91 8.83 1.61
N ASP A 36 4.37 7.76 0.98
CA ASP A 36 4.15 6.39 1.40
C ASP A 36 2.69 5.94 1.53
N VAL A 37 2.10 5.55 0.40
CA VAL A 37 1.17 4.42 0.42
C VAL A 37 1.97 3.17 0.79
N LYS A 38 2.41 3.07 2.06
CA LYS A 38 2.76 1.76 2.62
C LYS A 38 1.50 0.95 2.45
N PRO A 39 1.58 -0.26 1.88
CA PRO A 39 0.42 -1.11 1.80
C PRO A 39 -0.19 -1.17 3.19
N ASN A 40 -1.35 -0.54 3.34
CA ASN A 40 -2.07 -0.53 4.59
C ASN A 40 -2.30 -2.00 4.97
N LYS A 41 -2.43 -2.28 6.27
CA LYS A 41 -2.65 -3.64 6.80
C LYS A 41 -3.70 -4.42 5.99
N THR A 42 -4.66 -3.72 5.39
CA THR A 42 -5.65 -4.23 4.45
C THR A 42 -5.08 -4.79 3.14
N TRP A 43 -4.13 -4.15 2.42
CA TRP A 43 -3.47 -4.74 1.24
C TRP A 43 -2.67 -6.00 1.59
N ALA A 44 -1.90 -5.96 2.68
CA ALA A 44 -1.06 -7.09 3.07
C ALA A 44 -1.92 -8.29 3.49
N ALA A 45 -3.05 -8.02 4.17
CA ALA A 45 -4.06 -9.03 4.46
C ALA A 45 -4.79 -9.53 3.21
N LEU A 46 -5.05 -8.65 2.22
CA LEU A 46 -5.70 -9.03 0.96
C LEU A 46 -4.83 -10.00 0.13
N SER A 47 -3.50 -9.86 0.24
CA SER A 47 -2.55 -10.80 -0.37
C SER A 47 -2.59 -12.22 0.23
N HIS A 48 -3.09 -12.36 1.47
CA HIS A 48 -3.38 -13.65 2.09
C HIS A 48 -4.79 -14.16 1.74
N LEU A 49 -5.74 -13.24 1.52
CA LEU A 49 -7.12 -13.58 1.11
C LEU A 49 -7.17 -14.09 -0.34
N PHE A 50 -6.36 -13.53 -1.24
CA PHE A 50 -6.11 -14.06 -2.58
C PHE A 50 -4.80 -14.83 -2.60
N GLY A 51 -4.66 -15.83 -1.71
CA GLY A 51 -3.48 -16.69 -1.63
C GLY A 51 -3.03 -17.08 -3.02
N ASN A 52 -1.90 -16.52 -3.48
CA ASN A 52 -1.40 -16.81 -4.81
C ASN A 52 -0.91 -18.27 -4.79
N PRO A 53 -1.54 -19.20 -5.52
CA PRO A 53 -1.22 -20.64 -5.45
C PRO A 53 0.26 -20.94 -5.70
N TYR A 54 0.94 -20.05 -6.43
CA TYR A 54 2.38 -20.10 -6.63
C TYR A 54 3.20 -19.97 -5.33
N LYS A 55 2.79 -19.10 -4.39
CA LYS A 55 3.51 -18.87 -3.12
C LYS A 55 3.49 -20.10 -2.22
N GLU A 56 2.35 -20.77 -2.12
CA GLU A 56 2.20 -22.02 -1.38
C GLU A 56 3.01 -23.16 -2.04
N GLY A 57 2.89 -23.30 -3.36
CA GLY A 57 3.65 -24.30 -4.12
C GLY A 57 5.18 -24.15 -3.96
N MET A 58 5.69 -22.93 -4.06
CA MET A 58 7.12 -22.65 -3.86
C MET A 58 7.58 -22.88 -2.42
N SER A 59 6.70 -22.68 -1.44
CA SER A 59 7.02 -22.94 -0.02
C SER A 59 7.16 -24.44 0.26
N ARG A 60 6.27 -25.27 -0.30
CA ARG A 60 6.37 -26.73 -0.24
C ARG A 60 7.66 -27.24 -0.89
N TYR A 61 7.93 -26.81 -2.11
CA TYR A 61 9.17 -27.18 -2.82
C TYR A 61 10.44 -26.82 -2.03
N ARG A 62 10.49 -25.63 -1.43
CA ARG A 62 11.63 -25.22 -0.59
C ARG A 62 11.75 -26.06 0.67
N ALA A 63 10.65 -26.40 1.33
CA ALA A 63 10.66 -27.26 2.52
C ALA A 63 11.15 -28.68 2.19
N GLU A 64 10.69 -29.24 1.06
CA GLU A 64 11.17 -30.53 0.55
C GLU A 64 12.68 -30.46 0.26
N LYS A 65 13.15 -29.43 -0.44
CA LYS A 65 14.58 -29.23 -0.73
C LYS A 65 15.42 -29.05 0.53
N ALA A 66 14.90 -28.38 1.56
CA ALA A 66 15.58 -28.25 2.84
C ALA A 66 15.66 -29.61 3.56
N ALA A 67 14.57 -30.37 3.62
CA ALA A 67 14.56 -31.72 4.21
C ALA A 67 15.52 -32.68 3.48
N GLU A 68 15.58 -32.64 2.15
CA GLU A 68 16.54 -33.41 1.35
C GLU A 68 18.01 -33.04 1.68
N LYS A 69 18.29 -31.75 1.90
CA LYS A 69 19.64 -31.29 2.30
C LYS A 69 20.02 -31.77 3.70
N HIS A 70 19.08 -31.76 4.64
CA HIS A 70 19.32 -32.28 6.00
C HIS A 70 19.59 -33.78 6.01
N LYS A 71 18.89 -34.58 5.19
CA LYS A 71 19.12 -36.03 5.04
C LYS A 71 20.44 -36.42 4.40
N LYS A 72 21.08 -35.52 3.64
CA LYS A 72 22.40 -35.75 3.03
C LYS A 72 23.57 -35.33 3.92
N LYS A 73 23.28 -34.71 5.07
CA LYS A 73 24.28 -34.18 6.01
C LYS A 73 24.43 -35.06 7.27
N ASP A 74 23.56 -36.06 7.41
CA ASP A 74 23.66 -37.19 8.34
C ASP A 74 24.33 -38.37 7.61
#